data_AF-F8CFU2-F1
#
_entry.id   AF-F8CFU2-F1
#
_cell.length_a   1.000
_cell.length_b   1.000
_cell.length_c   1.000
_cell.angle_alpha   90.00
_cell.angle_beta   90.00
_cell.angle_gamma   90.00
#
_symmetry.space_group_name_H-M   'P 1'
#
loop_
_entity.id
_entity.type
_entity.pdbx_description
1 polymer ?
#
loop_
_entity_poly.entity_id
_entity_poly.type
_entity_poly.pdbx_seq_one_letter_code
_entity_poly.pdbx_strand_id
1 'polypeptide(L)' 'MRTLTVSELMNGRWVELGVHGDEDIIRAAPFEDFELKLGTLWPPSQRGEDT' A
#
# COMPACT_ATOMS: atom_id res chain seq x y z
N MET A 1 -5.02 6.56 -9.74
CA MET A 1 -3.91 6.63 -8.78
C MET A 1 -4.38 6.03 -7.47
N ARG A 2 -3.77 4.93 -7.06
CA ARG A 2 -4.01 4.28 -5.75
C ARG A 2 -2.78 4.49 -4.89
N THR A 3 -2.97 4.61 -3.59
CA THR A 3 -1.86 4.83 -2.66
C THR A 3 -1.96 3.88 -1.47
N LEU A 4 -0.81 3.49 -0.94
CA LEU A 4 -0.72 2.78 0.33
C LEU A 4 0.01 3.65 1.35
N THR A 5 -0.60 3.85 2.51
CA THR A 5 0.02 4.53 3.64
C THR A 5 0.56 3.50 4.62
N VAL A 6 1.82 3.64 5.03
CA VAL A 6 2.42 2.86 6.12
C VAL A 6 2.33 3.69 7.39
N SER A 7 1.87 3.09 8.48
CA SER A 7 1.77 3.76 9.79
C SER A 7 2.19 2.82 10.90
N GLU A 8 2.77 3.40 11.95
CA GLU A 8 3.16 2.68 13.17
C GLU A 8 2.40 3.22 14.38
N LEU A 9 2.01 2.34 15.29
CA LEU A 9 1.37 2.71 16.54
C LEU A 9 2.43 3.09 17.58
N MET A 10 2.61 4.39 17.81
CA MET A 10 3.58 4.93 18.76
C MET A 10 2.85 5.71 19.86
N ASN A 11 3.06 5.33 21.13
CA ASN A 11 2.46 6.02 22.29
C ASN A 11 0.93 6.19 22.18
N GLY A 12 0.24 5.16 21.67
CA GLY A 12 -1.22 5.15 21.51
C GLY A 12 -1.73 6.01 20.34
N ARG A 13 -0.85 6.46 19.43
CA ARG A 13 -1.21 7.22 18.23
C ARG A 13 -0.61 6.58 16.99
N TRP A 14 -1.38 6.55 15.90
CA TRP A 14 -0.85 6.15 14.61
C TRP A 14 -0.03 7.28 14.02
N VAL A 15 1.22 6.99 13.68
CA VAL A 15 2.16 7.90 13.04
C VAL A 15 2.39 7.40 11.62
N GLU A 16 2.14 8.25 10.63
CA GLU A 16 2.44 7.96 9.23
C GLU A 16 3.96 7.92 9.03
N LEU A 17 4.44 6.84 8.43
CA LEU A 17 5.84 6.66 8.08
C LEU A 17 6.11 6.95 6.60
N GLY A 18 5.10 6.80 5.75
CA GLY A 18 5.21 7.12 4.33
C GLY A 18 3.94 6.81 3.52
N VAL A 19 3.88 7.39 2.33
CA VAL A 19 2.85 7.17 1.32
C VAL A 19 3.53 6.69 0.04
N HIS A 20 2.99 5.60 -0.52
CA HIS A 20 3.54 4.92 -1.69
C HIS A 20 2.53 4.91 -2.83
N GLY A 21 3.04 5.04 -4.05
CA GLY A 21 2.28 5.04 -5.30
C GLY A 21 1.80 3.65 -5.72
N ASP A 22 0.99 3.60 -6.78
CA ASP A 22 0.33 2.38 -7.23
C ASP A 22 1.27 1.32 -7.77
N GLU A 23 2.39 1.71 -8.39
CA GLU A 23 3.37 0.79 -8.97
C GLU A 23 4.63 0.60 -8.10
N ASP A 24 4.65 1.16 -6.89
CA ASP A 24 5.82 1.06 -6.02
C ASP A 24 6.07 -0.40 -5.58
N ILE A 25 7.36 -0.71 -5.39
CA ILE A 25 7.81 -1.92 -4.70
C ILE A 25 8.36 -1.50 -3.35
N ILE A 26 7.71 -1.92 -2.27
CA ILE A 26 8.03 -1.44 -0.92
C ILE A 26 8.41 -2.58 0.02
N ARG A 27 9.21 -2.24 1.03
CA ARG A 27 9.49 -3.07 2.21
C ARG A 27 9.08 -2.22 3.42
N ALA A 28 8.15 -2.73 4.21
CA ALA A 28 7.59 -1.99 5.34
C ALA A 28 7.32 -2.93 6.51
N ALA A 29 7.43 -2.42 7.74
CA ALA A 29 7.16 -3.18 8.94
C ALA A 29 5.74 -3.79 8.93
N PRO A 30 5.57 -5.02 9.43
CA PRO A 30 6.58 -5.96 9.94
C PRO A 30 7.13 -6.94 8.87
N PHE A 31 7.08 -6.57 7.59
CA PHE A 31 7.38 -7.42 6.44
C PHE A 31 8.63 -6.96 5.66
N GLU A 32 9.63 -6.39 6.31
CA GLU A 32 10.82 -5.81 5.68
C GLU A 32 11.64 -6.81 4.86
N ASP A 33 11.52 -8.09 5.18
CA ASP A 33 12.14 -9.19 4.45
C ASP A 33 11.43 -9.52 3.12
N PHE A 34 10.24 -8.96 2.89
CA PHE A 34 9.42 -9.20 1.71
C PHE A 34 9.25 -7.94 0.86
N GLU A 35 9.36 -8.09 -0.45
CA GLU A 35 9.01 -7.04 -1.40
C GLU A 35 7.51 -7.08 -1.70
N LEU A 36 6.80 -6.03 -1.31
CA LEU A 36 5.40 -5.81 -1.64
C LEU A 36 5.32 -5.02 -2.94
N LYS A 37 4.95 -5.70 -4.03
CA LYS A 37 4.70 -5.09 -5.34
C LYS A 37 3.28 -4.54 -5.40
N LEU A 38 3.10 -3.26 -5.09
CA LEU A 38 1.77 -2.68 -4.88
C LEU A 38 0.86 -2.80 -6.11
N GLY A 39 1.43 -2.71 -7.32
CA GLY A 39 0.69 -2.87 -8.58
C GLY A 39 -0.08 -4.20 -8.68
N THR A 40 0.37 -5.23 -7.96
CA THR A 40 -0.26 -6.57 -7.93
C THR A 40 -1.30 -6.74 -6.83
N LEU A 41 -1.32 -5.87 -5.83
CA LEU A 41 -2.21 -5.97 -4.66
C LEU A 41 -3.55 -5.28 -4.88
N TRP A 42 -3.62 -4.39 -5.86
CA TRP A 42 -4.86 -3.71 -6.18
C TRP A 42 -5.88 -4.71 -6.73
N PRO A 43 -7.13 -4.67 -6.26
CA PRO A 43 -8.18 -5.47 -6.87
C PRO A 43 -8.28 -5.14 -8.36
N PRO A 44 -8.70 -6.10 -9.20
CA PRO A 44 -8.99 -5.83 -10.61
C PRO A 44 -9.86 -4.58 -10.68
N SER A 45 -9.45 -3.62 -11.51
CA SER A 45 -10.27 -2.44 -11.72
C SER A 45 -11.63 -2.94 -12.20
N GLN A 46 -12.70 -2.64 -11.47
CA GLN A 46 -14.05 -2.71 -12.03
C GLN A 46 -14.09 -1.69 -13.16
N ARG A 47 -13.54 -2.05 -14.32
CA ARG A 47 -13.93 -1.46 -15.58
C ARG A 47 -15.42 -1.75 -15.63
N GLY A 48 -16.23 -0.70 -15.62
CA GLY A 48 -17.68 -0.83 -15.68
C GLY A 48 -18.06 -1.87 -16.73
N GLU A 49 -19.10 -2.64 -16.45
CA GLU A 49 -19.83 -3.36 -17.48
C GLU A 49 -20.27 -2.34 -18.54
N ASP A 50 -19.40 -2.08 -19.52
CA ASP A 50 -19.79 -1.41 -20.75
C ASP A 50 -20.48 -2.47 -21.60
N THR A 51 -21.81 -2.34 -21.59
CA THR A 51 -22.80 -3.09 -22.37
C THR A 51 -22.55 -2.96 -23.88
#